data_AF-A0A8C5FU76-F1
#
_entry.id   AF-A0A8C5FU76-F1
#
_cell.length_a   1.000
_cell.length_b   1.000
_cell.length_c   1.000
_cell.angle_alpha   90.00
_cell.angle_beta   90.00
_cell.angle_gamma   90.00
#
_symmetry.space_group_name_H-M   'P 1'
#
loop_
_entity.id
_entity.type
_entity.pdbx_description
1 polymer ?
#
loop_
_entity_poly.entity_id
_entity_poly.type
_entity_poly.pdbx_seq_one_letter_code
_entity_poly.pdbx_strand_id
1 'polypeptide(L)'
;RFCWSFLLHQNQIKYGTKINFVIYVITGLRNDHEVFDWKKEQQEEFFYKGKDYNNQGREGQDPQFVGRVRLLPGGLQASKASMILSSVTQADSGVHKACPRSLRFLLITPPPPSVPQG
;
A
#
# COMPACT_ATOMS: atom_id res chain seq x y z
N ARG A 1 3.50 1.15 17.94
CA ARG A 1 2.85 1.22 16.62
C ARG A 1 3.26 -0.03 15.87
N PHE A 2 2.33 -0.84 15.36
CA PHE A 2 2.66 -2.00 14.55
C PHE A 2 2.76 -1.56 13.09
N CYS A 3 3.85 -1.94 12.43
CA CYS A 3 4.04 -1.71 11.00
C CYS A 3 4.27 -3.05 10.33
N TRP A 4 3.59 -3.27 9.21
CA TRP A 4 3.85 -4.39 8.33
C TRP A 4 4.99 -4.05 7.40
N SER A 5 5.96 -4.96 7.25
CA SER A 5 7.05 -4.80 6.30
C SER A 5 6.97 -5.91 5.26
N PHE A 6 7.20 -5.54 4.00
CA PHE A 6 7.19 -6.43 2.86
C PHE A 6 8.48 -6.24 2.09
N LEU A 7 9.19 -7.33 1.82
CA LEU A 7 10.34 -7.30 0.93
C LEU A 7 9.89 -7.63 -0.49
N LEU A 8 9.96 -6.65 -1.38
CA LEU A 8 9.79 -6.87 -2.81
C LEU A 8 11.16 -7.24 -3.41
N HIS A 9 11.36 -8.52 -3.69
CA HIS A 9 12.58 -9.00 -4.35
C HIS A 9 12.58 -8.63 -5.83
N GLN A 10 13.75 -8.31 -6.38
CA GLN A 10 13.92 -7.98 -7.81
C GLN A 10 13.42 -9.09 -8.74
N ASN A 11 13.53 -10.37 -8.33
CA ASN A 11 13.06 -11.50 -9.13
C ASN A 11 11.52 -11.58 -9.25
N GLN A 12 10.78 -10.86 -8.41
CA GLN A 12 9.32 -10.73 -8.50
C GLN A 12 8.91 -9.59 -9.45
N ILE A 13 9.85 -8.74 -9.85
CA ILE A 13 9.58 -7.55 -10.66
C ILE A 13 9.77 -7.91 -12.14
N LYS A 14 8.68 -7.78 -12.90
CA LYS A 14 8.72 -7.72 -14.36
C LYS A 14 8.51 -6.27 -14.78
N TYR A 15 9.44 -5.72 -15.58
CA TYR A 15 9.42 -4.31 -15.95
C TYR A 15 8.07 -3.92 -16.60
N GLY A 16 7.53 -2.77 -16.18
CA GLY A 16 6.26 -2.24 -16.71
C GLY A 16 5.00 -2.97 -16.23
N THR A 17 5.11 -3.97 -15.36
CA THR A 17 3.94 -4.70 -14.85
C THR A 17 3.30 -4.01 -13.64
N LYS A 18 2.22 -4.62 -13.13
CA LYS A 18 1.53 -4.19 -11.91
C LYS A 18 1.87 -5.16 -10.79
N ILE A 19 2.08 -4.66 -9.59
CA ILE A 19 2.22 -5.46 -8.37
C ILE A 19 1.06 -5.10 -7.45
N ASN A 20 0.41 -6.13 -6.90
CA ASN A 20 -0.66 -5.96 -5.92
C ASN A 20 -0.09 -6.19 -4.52
N PHE A 21 -0.16 -5.15 -3.70
CA PHE A 21 0.07 -5.21 -2.27
C PHE A 21 -1.27 -5.33 -1.56
N VAL A 22 -1.43 -6.40 -0.80
CA VAL A 22 -2.64 -6.65 -0.01
C VAL A 22 -2.29 -6.48 1.46
N ILE A 23 -3.06 -5.65 2.15
CA ILE A 23 -3.04 -5.57 3.62
C ILE A 23 -4.44 -5.92 4.15
N TYR A 24 -4.45 -6.65 5.26
CA TYR A 24 -5.68 -6.87 6.00
C TYR A 24 -5.79 -5.80 7.07
N VAL A 25 -6.92 -5.11 7.07
CA VAL A 25 -7.21 -3.97 7.92
C VAL A 25 -8.52 -4.32 8.61
N ILE A 26 -8.49 -4.77 9.86
CA ILE A 26 -9.72 -5.02 10.60
C ILE A 26 -10.28 -3.65 10.99
N THR A 27 -11.16 -3.13 10.15
CA THR A 27 -11.83 -1.87 10.45
C THR A 27 -12.87 -2.12 11.53
N GLY A 28 -12.88 -1.29 12.57
CA GLY A 28 -14.13 -1.11 13.31
C GLY A 28 -15.17 -0.50 12.37
N LEU A 29 -16.46 -0.56 12.72
CA LEU A 29 -17.64 -0.16 11.93
C LEU A 29 -17.64 1.28 11.30
N ARG A 30 -16.53 2.03 11.34
CA ARG A 30 -16.36 3.39 10.81
C ARG A 30 -15.05 3.50 10.01
N ASN A 31 -15.18 3.40 8.69
CA ASN A 31 -14.08 3.44 7.70
C ASN A 31 -13.56 4.86 7.37
N ASP A 32 -14.20 5.90 7.91
CA ASP A 32 -13.97 7.32 7.59
C ASP A 32 -12.81 7.97 8.36
N HIS A 33 -12.30 7.31 9.41
CA HIS A 33 -11.21 7.83 10.25
C HIS A 33 -9.92 7.02 10.19
N GLU A 34 -9.84 6.04 9.28
CA GLU A 34 -8.65 5.21 9.17
C GLU A 34 -7.53 5.91 8.43
N VAL A 35 -6.35 5.87 9.04
CA VAL A 35 -5.15 6.50 8.50
C VAL A 35 -4.05 5.46 8.47
N PHE A 36 -3.44 5.26 7.30
CA PHE A 36 -2.22 4.46 7.18
C PHE A 36 -1.21 5.17 6.28
N ASP A 37 0.05 5.09 6.71
CA ASP A 37 1.19 5.59 5.96
C ASP A 37 1.84 4.40 5.25
N TRP A 38 2.09 4.54 3.95
CA TRP A 38 2.82 3.55 3.17
C TRP A 38 4.13 4.16 2.67
N LYS A 39 5.23 3.51 3.02
CA LYS A 39 6.57 4.03 2.77
C LYS A 39 7.48 2.95 2.22
N LYS A 40 8.35 3.29 1.28
CA LYS A 40 9.53 2.50 0.96
C LYS A 40 10.71 3.16 1.64
N GLU A 41 11.25 2.47 2.63
CA GLU A 41 12.28 3.02 3.51
C GLU A 41 11.85 4.34 4.16
N GLN A 42 12.35 5.49 3.66
CA GLN A 42 12.01 6.84 4.11
C GLN A 42 11.12 7.61 3.12
N GLN A 43 10.89 7.06 1.93
CA GLN A 43 10.11 7.68 0.86
C GLN A 43 8.63 7.36 1.05
N GLU A 44 7.78 8.38 1.06
CA GLU A 44 6.34 8.22 1.18
C GLU A 44 5.73 7.86 -0.18
N GLU A 45 5.38 6.58 -0.36
CA GLU A 45 4.81 6.14 -1.63
C GLU A 45 3.31 6.44 -1.71
N PHE A 46 2.61 6.37 -0.57
CA PHE A 46 1.17 6.59 -0.51
C PHE A 46 0.69 6.95 0.90
N PHE A 47 -0.29 7.84 0.95
CA PHE A 47 -0.98 8.24 2.17
C PHE A 47 -2.49 8.04 2.02
N TYR A 48 -3.08 7.40 3.02
CA TYR A 48 -4.53 7.18 3.12
C TYR A 48 -5.10 7.81 4.39
N LYS A 49 -6.18 8.58 4.27
CA LYS A 49 -6.97 9.15 5.36
C LYS A 49 -8.47 9.09 5.01
N GLY A 50 -9.11 7.94 5.21
CA GLY A 50 -10.53 7.77 4.91
C GLY A 50 -10.85 8.09 3.43
N LYS A 51 -11.76 9.02 3.17
CA LYS A 51 -12.12 9.40 1.78
C LYS A 51 -11.04 10.24 1.08
N ASP A 52 -10.07 10.76 1.83
CA ASP A 52 -8.96 11.55 1.33
C ASP A 52 -7.70 10.67 1.20
N TYR A 53 -7.30 10.36 -0.04
CA TYR A 53 -6.09 9.58 -0.30
C TYR A 53 -5.30 10.12 -1.49
N ASN A 54 -3.97 9.99 -1.43
CA ASN A 54 -3.05 10.60 -2.38
C ASN A 54 -2.86 9.69 -3.61
N ASN A 55 -3.74 9.81 -4.62
CA ASN A 55 -3.57 9.11 -5.91
C ASN A 55 -3.07 10.04 -7.05
N GLN A 56 -2.97 11.34 -6.81
CA GLN A 56 -2.63 12.38 -7.80
C GLN A 56 -1.49 13.31 -7.35
N GLY A 57 -0.59 12.87 -6.46
CA GLY A 57 0.57 13.69 -6.09
C GLY A 57 0.26 14.88 -5.17
N ARG A 58 -0.64 14.70 -4.19
CA ARG A 58 -0.80 15.67 -3.09
C ARG A 58 0.54 15.83 -2.34
N GLU A 59 0.73 17.00 -1.71
CA GLU A 59 1.93 17.31 -0.90
C GLU A 59 2.31 16.15 0.03
N GLY A 60 3.57 15.70 -0.08
CA GLY A 60 4.14 14.60 0.73
C GLY A 60 4.38 13.30 -0.03
N GLN A 61 3.68 13.04 -1.15
CA GLN A 61 3.97 11.86 -1.98
C GLN A 61 5.30 12.04 -2.74
N ASP A 62 6.18 11.05 -2.67
CA ASP A 62 7.43 11.06 -3.41
C ASP A 62 7.15 11.05 -4.94
N PRO A 63 7.75 11.96 -5.73
CA PRO A 63 7.46 12.13 -7.15
C PRO A 63 7.54 10.85 -7.98
N GLN A 64 8.39 9.89 -7.60
CA GLN A 64 8.57 8.65 -8.37
C GLN A 64 7.34 7.73 -8.31
N PHE A 65 6.42 7.93 -7.36
CA PHE A 65 5.22 7.12 -7.16
C PHE A 65 3.93 7.78 -7.64
N VAL A 66 4.00 9.06 -8.02
CA VAL A 66 2.84 9.82 -8.52
C VAL A 66 2.27 9.14 -9.78
N GLY A 67 0.95 8.91 -9.78
CA GLY A 67 0.25 8.24 -10.88
C GLY A 67 0.51 6.72 -11.01
N ARG A 68 1.45 6.16 -10.24
CA ARG A 68 1.78 4.74 -10.25
C ARG A 68 1.04 3.96 -9.16
N VAL A 69 0.77 4.60 -8.02
CA VAL A 69 0.11 3.97 -6.87
C VAL A 69 -1.38 4.31 -6.85
N ARG A 70 -2.23 3.28 -6.72
CA ARG A 70 -3.68 3.46 -6.52
C ARG A 70 -4.26 2.48 -5.52
N LEU A 71 -5.21 2.94 -4.73
CA LEU A 71 -6.05 2.06 -3.90
C LEU A 71 -7.15 1.42 -4.76
N LEU A 72 -7.37 0.11 -4.60
CA LEU A 72 -8.47 -0.58 -5.27
C LEU A 72 -9.82 -0.25 -4.59
N PRO A 73 -10.87 0.11 -5.37
CA PRO A 73 -12.22 0.29 -4.85
C PRO A 73 -12.70 -0.98 -4.12
N GLY A 74 -13.37 -0.80 -2.97
CA GLY A 74 -13.90 -1.90 -2.16
C GLY A 74 -12.94 -2.45 -1.09
N GLY A 75 -11.67 -2.03 -1.08
CA GLY A 75 -10.68 -2.59 -0.15
C GLY A 75 -11.01 -2.41 1.34
N LEU A 76 -11.51 -1.24 1.75
CA LEU A 76 -11.82 -1.02 3.17
C LEU A 76 -13.23 -1.44 3.57
N GLN A 77 -14.08 -1.82 2.61
CA GLN A 77 -15.44 -2.31 2.87
C GLN A 77 -15.44 -3.75 3.41
N ALA A 78 -14.39 -4.52 3.10
CA ALA A 78 -14.28 -5.94 3.44
C ALA A 78 -13.03 -6.25 4.28
N SER A 79 -12.60 -5.30 5.13
CA SER A 79 -11.40 -5.41 5.98
C SER A 79 -10.09 -5.77 5.24
N LYS A 80 -9.98 -5.40 3.96
CA LYS A 80 -8.90 -5.82 3.06
C LYS A 80 -8.49 -4.69 2.10
N ALA A 81 -7.64 -3.77 2.54
CA ALA A 81 -7.13 -2.75 1.63
C ALA A 81 -6.14 -3.38 0.63
N SER A 82 -6.39 -3.18 -0.66
CA SER A 82 -5.52 -3.63 -1.74
C SER A 82 -5.01 -2.41 -2.51
N MET A 83 -3.71 -2.37 -2.75
CA MET A 83 -3.03 -1.26 -3.41
C MET A 83 -2.23 -1.78 -4.59
N ILE A 84 -2.36 -1.08 -5.72
CA ILE A 84 -1.64 -1.43 -6.94
C ILE A 84 -0.53 -0.41 -7.14
N LEU A 85 0.70 -0.92 -7.25
CA LEU A 85 1.83 -0.21 -7.83
C LEU A 85 1.95 -0.61 -9.30
N SER A 86 1.81 0.36 -10.20
CA SER A 86 1.92 0.15 -11.66
C SER A 86 3.29 0.57 -12.18
N SER A 87 3.61 0.15 -13.40
CA SER A 87 4.85 0.51 -14.10
C SER A 87 6.11 0.20 -13.27
N VAL A 88 6.13 -0.98 -12.65
CA VAL A 88 7.23 -1.36 -11.74
C VAL A 88 8.56 -1.49 -12.46
N THR A 89 9.61 -1.07 -11.78
CA THR A 89 11.01 -1.05 -12.19
C THR A 89 11.86 -1.74 -11.14
N GLN A 90 13.11 -2.10 -11.46
CA GLN A 90 14.01 -2.69 -10.46
C GLN A 90 14.27 -1.78 -9.26
N ALA A 91 14.16 -0.45 -9.44
CA ALA A 91 14.33 0.52 -8.36
C ALA A 91 13.23 0.44 -7.29
N ASP A 92 12.06 -0.13 -7.64
CA ASP A 92 10.97 -0.34 -6.68
C ASP A 92 11.23 -1.55 -5.76
N SER A 93 12.26 -2.37 -6.02
CA SER A 93 12.65 -3.43 -5.09
C SER A 93 13.10 -2.87 -3.73
N GLY A 94 12.90 -3.66 -2.68
CA GLY A 94 13.26 -3.27 -1.31
C GLY A 94 12.13 -3.43 -0.32
N VAL A 95 12.30 -2.82 0.85
CA VAL A 95 11.35 -2.95 1.96
C VAL A 95 10.28 -1.87 1.89
N HIS A 96 9.05 -2.29 1.63
CA HIS A 96 7.86 -1.47 1.78
C HIS A 96 7.28 -1.67 3.17
N LYS A 97 6.86 -0.58 3.81
CA LYS A 97 6.30 -0.56 5.15
C LYS A 97 4.93 0.08 5.14
N ALA A 98 3.96 -0.62 5.71
CA ALA A 98 2.61 -0.13 5.96
C ALA A 98 2.44 0.09 7.46
N CYS A 99 2.29 1.34 7.88
CA CYS A 99 2.12 1.71 9.28
C CYS A 99 0.71 2.31 9.48
N PRO A 100 -0.26 1.54 10.00
CA PRO A 100 -1.50 2.13 10.49
C PRO A 100 -1.23 3.11 11.64
N ARG A 101 -1.90 4.26 11.62
CA ARG A 101 -1.83 5.25 12.71
C ARG A 101 -2.85 5.01 13.82
N SER A 102 -3.89 4.20 13.57
CA SER A 102 -4.90 3.82 14.58
C SER A 102 -4.59 2.46 15.21
N LEU A 103 -4.90 2.27 16.49
CA LEU A 103 -4.42 1.15 17.31
C LEU A 103 -5.32 -0.10 17.30
N ARG A 104 -6.25 -0.24 16.35
CA ARG A 104 -7.25 -1.34 16.33
C ARG A 104 -6.90 -2.39 15.27
N PHE A 105 -5.75 -3.05 15.38
CA PHE A 105 -5.36 -4.10 14.42
C PHE A 105 -4.91 -5.38 15.13
N LEU A 106 -5.62 -6.49 14.88
CA LEU A 106 -5.16 -7.84 15.21
C LEU A 106 -4.17 -8.27 14.13
N LEU A 107 -3.05 -8.89 14.54
CA LEU A 107 -1.96 -9.28 13.64
C LEU A 107 -2.43 -10.36 12.64
N ILE A 108 -2.61 -9.99 11.37
CA ILE A 108 -2.72 -10.95 10.27
C ILE A 108 -1.57 -10.70 9.32
N THR A 109 -0.64 -11.67 9.21
CA THR A 109 0.43 -11.60 8.21
C THR A 109 -0.16 -11.54 6.82
N PRO A 110 -0.02 -10.43 6.10
CA PRO A 110 -0.49 -10.32 4.73
C PRO A 110 0.31 -11.27 3.82
N PRO A 111 -0.32 -11.82 2.76
CA PRO A 111 0.37 -12.65 1.79
C PRO A 111 1.48 -11.86 1.10
N PRO A 112 2.52 -12.54 0.57
CA PRO A 112 3.52 -11.91 -0.27
C PRO A 112 2.88 -11.12 -1.42
N PRO A 113 3.52 -10.02 -1.87
CA PRO A 113 3.08 -9.32 -3.07
C PRO A 113 2.98 -10.29 -4.24
N SER A 114 1.91 -10.19 -5.03
CA SER A 114 1.71 -11.03 -6.20
C SER A 114 1.55 -10.18 -7.45
N VAL A 115 2.05 -10.71 -8.56
CA VAL A 115 1.77 -10.17 -9.89
C VAL A 115 0.35 -10.62 -10.26
N PRO A 116 -0.58 -9.71 -10.59
CA PRO A 116 -1.89 -10.09 -11.08
C PRO A 116 -1.74 -11.03 -12.27
N GLN A 117 -2.33 -12.22 -12.19
CA GLN A 117 -2.53 -13.05 -13.37
C GLN A 117 -3.60 -12.35 -14.22
N GLY A 118 -3.27 -12.12 -15.49
CA GLY A 118 -4.09 -11.35 -16.43
C GLY A 118 -5.49 -11.91 -16.61
#